data_AF-A0A951DW40-F1
#
_entry.id   AF-A0A951DW40-F1
#
_cell.length_a   1.000
_cell.length_b   1.000
_cell.length_c   1.000
_cell.angle_alpha   90.00
_cell.angle_beta   90.00
_cell.angle_gamma   90.00
#
_symmetry.space_group_name_H-M   'P 1'
#
loop_
_entity.id
_entity.type
_entity.pdbx_description
1 polymer ?
#
loop_
_entity_poly.entity_id
_entity_poly.type
_entity_poly.pdbx_seq_one_letter_code
_entity_poly.pdbx_strand_id
1 'polypeptide(L)'
;MAEVALSEEQKNVVRRYVQAWRRWRPGIRGFARLEDDLERRADILVDGIAVDDGSDGPVIRADNKDNSFHAAIFGNDDRAISDMTPDELRQVRRYIIEGRGEMPVRKWRETRRDPQDRVGASAMARFPATN
;
A
#
# COMPACT_ATOMS: atom_id res chain seq x y z
N MET A 1 1.04 28.70 2.48
CA MET A 1 1.42 27.28 2.52
C MET A 1 1.77 27.00 3.96
N ALA A 2 0.97 26.22 4.69
CA ALA A 2 1.31 25.83 6.05
C ALA A 2 2.39 24.75 5.96
N GLU A 3 3.52 24.97 6.60
CA GLU A 3 4.60 23.99 6.68
C GLU A 3 4.22 22.97 7.75
N VAL A 4 4.10 21.69 7.38
CA VAL A 4 3.71 20.61 8.32
C VAL A 4 4.98 19.90 8.78
N ALA A 5 5.32 20.05 10.05
CA ALA A 5 6.55 19.53 10.61
C ALA A 5 6.32 18.17 11.29
N LEU A 6 6.17 17.12 10.47
CA LEU A 6 6.00 15.77 10.97
C LEU A 6 7.22 15.30 11.77
N SER A 7 6.98 14.76 12.97
CA SER A 7 7.97 14.00 13.73
C SER A 7 8.37 12.73 12.97
N GLU A 8 9.52 12.14 13.30
CA GLU A 8 9.96 10.88 12.65
C GLU A 8 8.94 9.74 12.83
N GLU A 9 8.23 9.69 13.96
CA GLU A 9 7.16 8.70 14.15
C GLU A 9 6.00 8.94 13.19
N GLN A 10 5.57 10.19 13.02
CA GLN A 10 4.53 10.56 12.05
C GLN A 10 4.98 10.25 10.62
N LYS A 11 6.22 10.59 10.24
CA LYS A 11 6.79 10.20 8.95
C LYS A 11 6.78 8.68 8.76
N ASN A 12 7.09 7.91 9.80
CA ASN A 12 7.05 6.45 9.74
C ASN A 12 5.64 5.91 9.52
N VAL A 13 4.60 6.55 10.06
CA VAL A 13 3.21 6.20 9.74
C VAL A 13 2.94 6.41 8.25
N VAL A 14 3.36 7.54 7.69
CA VAL A 14 3.20 7.83 6.25
C VAL A 14 3.94 6.79 5.38
N ARG A 15 5.20 6.48 5.72
CA ARG A 15 5.99 5.46 5.01
C ARG A 15 5.30 4.10 5.02
N ARG A 16 4.83 3.65 6.19
CA ARG A 16 4.12 2.37 6.34
C ARG A 16 2.80 2.36 5.58
N TYR A 17 2.06 3.47 5.58
CA TYR A 17 0.84 3.62 4.81
C TYR A 17 1.09 3.42 3.31
N VAL A 18 2.05 4.15 2.74
CA VAL A 18 2.37 4.06 1.30
C VAL A 18 2.93 2.67 0.95
N GLN A 19 3.74 2.07 1.82
CA GLN A 19 4.25 0.70 1.61
C GLN A 19 3.12 -0.33 1.58
N ALA A 20 2.20 -0.27 2.54
CA ALA A 20 1.03 -1.14 2.56
C ALA A 20 0.17 -0.90 1.32
N TRP A 21 -0.17 0.35 1.01
CA TRP A 21 -0.98 0.72 -0.15
C TRP A 21 -0.43 0.11 -1.44
N ARG A 22 0.88 0.22 -1.69
CA ARG A 22 1.54 -0.40 -2.87
C ARG A 22 1.39 -1.90 -2.97
N ARG A 23 1.36 -2.59 -1.83
CA ARG A 23 1.22 -4.04 -1.81
C ARG A 23 -0.19 -4.47 -2.19
N TRP A 24 -1.19 -3.67 -1.83
CA TRP A 24 -2.60 -3.95 -2.03
C TRP A 24 -3.16 -3.39 -3.34
N ARG A 25 -2.69 -2.22 -3.78
CA ARG A 25 -3.16 -1.52 -4.98
C ARG A 25 -2.13 -1.59 -6.11
N PRO A 26 -2.43 -2.27 -7.23
CA PRO A 26 -1.58 -2.25 -8.40
C PRO A 26 -1.73 -0.92 -9.12
N GLY A 27 -0.78 0.00 -8.92
CA GLY A 27 -0.63 1.19 -9.76
C GLY A 27 -0.43 2.48 -8.98
N ILE A 28 0.83 2.82 -8.71
CA ILE A 28 1.54 4.06 -9.11
C ILE A 28 2.97 4.03 -8.52
N ARG A 29 3.92 4.63 -9.27
CA ARG A 29 5.37 4.66 -9.03
C ARG A 29 5.78 6.03 -8.49
N GLY A 30 6.37 6.09 -7.30
CA GLY A 30 7.04 7.32 -6.83
C GLY A 30 7.36 7.37 -5.34
N PHE A 31 8.24 6.49 -4.84
CA PHE A 31 8.64 6.53 -3.41
C PHE A 31 9.67 7.62 -3.17
N ALA A 32 10.55 7.85 -4.15
CA ALA A 32 11.53 8.92 -4.10
C ALA A 32 10.87 10.30 -3.87
N ARG A 33 9.75 10.55 -4.54
CA ARG A 33 8.98 11.80 -4.36
C ARG A 33 8.34 11.90 -2.97
N LEU A 34 7.95 10.78 -2.35
CA LEU A 34 7.41 10.79 -1.00
C LEU A 34 8.45 11.31 0.00
N GLU A 35 9.67 10.78 -0.04
CA GLU A 35 10.73 11.22 0.89
C GLU A 35 11.10 12.69 0.63
N ASP A 36 11.19 13.12 -0.64
CA ASP A 36 11.40 14.53 -0.98
C ASP A 36 10.30 15.45 -0.40
N ASP A 37 9.03 15.04 -0.48
CA ASP A 37 7.91 15.81 0.05
C ASP A 37 7.91 15.85 1.59
N LEU A 38 8.27 14.74 2.24
CA LEU A 38 8.44 14.66 3.70
C LEU A 38 9.59 15.54 4.21
N GLU A 39 10.68 15.63 3.45
CA GLU A 39 11.80 16.53 3.76
C GLU A 39 11.43 18.01 3.57
N ARG A 40 10.60 18.31 2.57
CA ARG A 40 10.09 19.66 2.28
C ARG A 40 8.94 20.10 3.18
N ARG A 41 8.46 19.25 4.09
CA ARG A 41 7.38 19.56 5.05
C ARG A 41 6.08 20.01 4.35
N ALA A 42 5.79 19.39 3.21
CA ALA A 42 4.55 19.64 2.48
C ALA A 42 3.34 19.09 3.26
N ASP A 43 2.24 19.83 3.24
CA ASP A 43 0.94 19.43 3.78
C ASP A 43 0.21 18.43 2.87
N ILE A 44 0.52 18.47 1.57
CA ILE A 44 0.06 17.51 0.57
C ILE A 44 1.28 16.84 -0.06
N LEU A 45 1.39 15.53 0.14
CA LEU A 45 2.44 14.69 -0.40
C LEU A 45 2.06 14.12 -1.77
N VAL A 46 2.99 13.38 -2.37
CA VAL A 46 2.79 12.62 -3.60
C VAL A 46 1.42 11.93 -3.66
N ASP A 47 0.84 11.94 -4.85
CA ASP A 47 -0.47 11.35 -5.13
C ASP A 47 -1.65 11.97 -4.35
N GLY A 48 -1.46 13.12 -3.69
CA GLY A 48 -2.54 13.85 -3.02
C GLY A 48 -2.86 13.31 -1.62
N ILE A 49 -1.86 12.74 -0.95
CA ILE A 49 -1.96 12.34 0.46
C ILE A 49 -1.84 13.59 1.31
N ALA A 50 -2.91 13.96 2.01
CA ALA A 50 -2.91 15.11 2.92
C ALA A 50 -2.48 14.67 4.32
N VAL A 51 -1.54 15.40 4.91
CA VAL A 51 -1.00 15.11 6.25
C VAL A 51 -1.28 16.24 7.24
N ASP A 52 -1.12 15.92 8.53
CA ASP A 52 -1.27 16.85 9.65
C ASP A 52 -0.23 16.49 10.74
N ASP A 53 0.39 17.50 11.33
CA ASP A 53 1.33 17.34 12.45
C ASP A 53 0.65 17.48 13.82
N GLY A 54 -0.65 17.82 13.84
CA GLY A 54 -1.45 17.94 15.05
C GLY A 54 -1.54 16.65 15.88
N SER A 55 -1.73 16.82 17.19
CA SER A 55 -1.90 15.72 18.15
C SER A 55 -3.32 15.15 18.19
N ASP A 56 -4.31 15.90 17.71
CA ASP A 56 -5.73 15.63 17.93
C ASP A 56 -6.38 14.79 16.81
N GLY A 57 -5.57 14.22 15.91
CA GLY A 57 -6.08 13.50 14.74
C GLY A 57 -5.08 12.54 14.09
N PRO A 58 -5.52 11.81 13.06
CA PRO A 58 -4.65 10.93 12.31
C PRO A 58 -3.63 11.73 11.50
N VAL A 59 -2.39 11.23 11.44
CA VAL A 59 -1.28 11.82 10.67
C VAL A 59 -1.63 12.00 9.20
N ILE A 60 -2.40 11.07 8.63
CA ILE A 60 -2.92 11.17 7.27
C ILE A 60 -4.40 11.53 7.36
N ARG A 61 -4.76 12.73 6.90
CA ARG A 61 -6.14 13.24 6.94
C ARG A 61 -6.97 12.80 5.75
N ALA A 62 -6.35 12.60 4.60
CA ALA A 62 -7.04 12.14 3.40
C ALA A 62 -6.06 11.53 2.40
N ASP A 63 -6.58 10.64 1.56
CA ASP A 63 -5.93 10.15 0.35
C ASP A 63 -6.90 10.37 -0.83
N ASN A 64 -6.55 11.28 -1.74
CA ASN A 64 -7.39 11.62 -2.89
C ASN A 64 -7.43 10.53 -3.97
N LYS A 65 -6.48 9.59 -3.97
CA LYS A 65 -6.42 8.48 -4.94
C LYS A 65 -7.08 7.22 -4.41
N ASP A 66 -7.10 7.01 -3.10
CA ASP A 66 -7.72 5.85 -2.48
C ASP A 66 -8.39 6.18 -1.15
N ASN A 67 -9.46 6.97 -1.24
CA ASN A 67 -10.29 7.33 -0.09
C ASN A 67 -10.85 6.10 0.63
N SER A 68 -11.16 5.02 -0.11
CA SER A 68 -11.60 3.75 0.48
C SER A 68 -10.54 3.13 1.40
N PHE A 69 -9.28 3.12 0.97
CA PHE A 69 -8.18 2.63 1.80
C PHE A 69 -7.89 3.55 2.98
N HIS A 70 -7.92 4.88 2.78
CA HIS A 70 -7.84 5.83 3.89
C HIS A 70 -8.94 5.61 4.95
N ALA A 71 -10.21 5.56 4.53
CA ALA A 71 -11.35 5.35 5.42
C ALA A 71 -11.27 4.01 6.15
N ALA A 72 -10.81 2.96 5.46
CA ALA A 72 -10.59 1.66 6.09
C ALA A 72 -9.48 1.71 7.13
N ILE A 73 -8.40 2.48 6.97
CA ILE A 73 -7.30 2.51 7.95
C ILE A 73 -7.59 3.48 9.10
N PHE A 74 -7.93 4.74 8.79
CA PHE A 74 -8.05 5.82 9.77
C PHE A 74 -9.50 6.13 10.17
N GLY A 75 -10.47 5.82 9.32
CA GLY A 75 -11.90 6.02 9.61
C GLY A 75 -12.57 4.83 10.31
N ASN A 76 -11.84 3.73 10.55
CA ASN A 76 -12.36 2.47 11.08
C ASN A 76 -13.56 1.90 10.29
N ASP A 77 -13.66 2.23 9.00
CA ASP A 77 -14.73 1.73 8.12
C ASP A 77 -14.32 0.41 7.47
N ASP A 78 -14.64 -0.70 8.13
CA ASP A 78 -14.38 -2.05 7.62
C ASP A 78 -15.08 -2.34 6.29
N ARG A 79 -16.13 -1.58 5.94
CA ARG A 79 -16.91 -1.78 4.71
C ARG A 79 -16.37 -0.97 3.54
N ALA A 80 -15.49 0.01 3.78
CA ALA A 80 -14.86 0.81 2.74
C ALA A 80 -13.97 -0.04 1.80
N ILE A 81 -13.53 -1.21 2.25
CA ILE A 81 -12.72 -2.15 1.50
C ILE A 81 -13.39 -3.53 1.45
N SER A 82 -13.72 -3.98 0.25
CA SER A 82 -14.29 -5.31 0.00
C SER A 82 -13.23 -6.35 -0.41
N ASP A 83 -12.00 -5.92 -0.71
CA ASP A 83 -10.94 -6.76 -1.28
C ASP A 83 -9.86 -7.20 -0.28
N MET A 84 -10.17 -7.05 1.02
CA MET A 84 -9.41 -7.55 2.19
C MET A 84 -10.37 -8.23 3.18
N THR A 85 -9.88 -9.27 3.84
CA THR A 85 -10.59 -9.87 4.98
C THR A 85 -10.48 -8.98 6.23
N PRO A 86 -11.39 -9.13 7.21
CA PRO A 86 -11.30 -8.39 8.48
C PRO A 86 -9.97 -8.62 9.22
N ASP A 87 -9.41 -9.82 9.12
CA ASP A 87 -8.13 -10.17 9.77
C ASP A 87 -6.96 -9.45 9.10
N GLU A 88 -6.93 -9.42 7.77
CA GLU A 88 -5.95 -8.67 6.99
C GLU A 88 -6.05 -7.17 7.30
N LEU A 89 -7.27 -6.62 7.35
CA LEU A 89 -7.48 -5.20 7.68
C LEU A 89 -6.98 -4.86 9.08
N ARG A 90 -7.26 -5.69 10.09
CA ARG A 90 -6.73 -5.50 11.46
C ARG A 90 -5.20 -5.56 11.48
N GLN A 91 -4.60 -6.48 10.72
CA GLN A 91 -3.14 -6.55 10.62
C GLN A 91 -2.55 -5.32 9.93
N VAL A 92 -3.17 -4.82 8.86
CA VAL A 92 -2.75 -3.60 8.16
C VAL A 92 -2.84 -2.39 9.09
N ARG A 93 -3.96 -2.22 9.83
CA ARG A 93 -4.12 -1.11 10.79
C ARG A 93 -3.03 -1.14 11.86
N ARG A 94 -2.78 -2.31 12.45
CA ARG A 94 -1.74 -2.48 13.48
C ARG A 94 -0.34 -2.14 12.93
N TYR A 95 -0.03 -2.60 11.72
CA TYR A 95 1.23 -2.28 11.07
C TYR A 95 1.37 -0.77 10.84
N ILE A 96 0.39 -0.14 10.18
CA ILE A 96 0.45 1.28 9.78
C ILE A 96 0.39 2.23 10.99
N ILE A 97 -0.54 2.02 11.91
CA ILE A 97 -0.81 2.95 13.00
C ILE A 97 0.13 2.68 14.17
N GLU A 98 0.24 1.42 14.62
CA GLU A 98 0.97 1.09 15.84
C GLU A 98 2.44 0.72 15.61
N GLY A 99 2.81 0.39 14.37
CA GLY A 99 4.19 0.00 14.03
C GLY A 99 4.55 -1.39 14.48
N ARG A 100 3.53 -2.20 14.78
CA ARG A 100 3.68 -3.54 15.32
C ARG A 100 3.30 -4.58 14.28
N GLY A 101 4.04 -5.67 14.30
CA GLY A 101 3.84 -6.79 13.37
C GLY A 101 4.50 -6.54 12.02
N GLU A 102 4.33 -7.51 11.13
CA GLU A 102 4.91 -7.49 9.80
C GLU A 102 3.93 -6.94 8.76
N MET A 103 4.47 -6.40 7.67
CA MET A 103 3.66 -5.95 6.55
C MET A 103 2.89 -7.15 5.97
N PRO A 104 1.55 -7.12 5.97
CA PRO A 104 0.75 -8.27 5.58
C PRO A 104 0.93 -8.60 4.09
N VAL A 105 1.15 -9.88 3.81
CA VAL A 105 1.17 -10.42 2.46
C VAL A 105 -0.26 -10.73 2.04
N ARG A 106 -0.67 -10.18 0.90
CA ARG A 106 -2.00 -10.42 0.30
C ARG A 106 -2.14 -11.89 -0.10
N LYS A 107 -2.82 -12.69 0.74
CA LYS A 107 -2.83 -14.17 0.62
C LYS A 107 -3.48 -14.68 -0.67
N TRP A 108 -4.52 -14.03 -1.20
CA TRP A 108 -5.17 -14.51 -2.43
C TRP A 108 -4.32 -14.32 -3.71
N ARG A 109 -3.33 -13.43 -3.69
CA ARG A 109 -2.37 -13.29 -4.80
C ARG A 109 -1.34 -14.42 -4.84
N GLU A 110 -1.12 -15.13 -3.74
CA GLU A 110 -0.36 -16.39 -3.76
C GLU A 110 -1.19 -17.51 -4.36
N THR A 111 -2.49 -17.57 -4.08
CA THR A 111 -3.39 -18.60 -4.63
C THR A 111 -3.56 -18.50 -6.15
N ARG A 112 -3.39 -17.31 -6.76
CA ARG A 112 -3.42 -17.14 -8.22
C ARG A 112 -2.13 -17.56 -8.96
N ARG A 113 -1.06 -17.93 -8.24
CA ARG A 113 0.07 -18.66 -8.84
C ARG A 113 -0.23 -20.15 -8.73
N ASP A 114 -1.17 -20.62 -9.54
CA ASP A 114 -1.40 -22.05 -9.71
C ASP A 114 -0.10 -22.72 -10.19
N PRO A 115 0.29 -23.90 -9.67
CA PRO A 115 1.49 -24.62 -10.12
C PRO A 115 1.50 -24.98 -11.62
N GLN A 116 0.36 -24.85 -12.30
CA GLN A 116 0.18 -25.21 -13.71
C GLN A 116 0.86 -24.23 -14.69
N ASP A 117 1.20 -23.00 -14.28
CA ASP A 117 1.95 -22.06 -15.14
C ASP A 117 3.42 -22.46 -15.35
N ARG A 118 3.90 -23.55 -14.74
CA ARG A 118 5.26 -24.09 -14.98
C ARG A 118 5.35 -25.11 -16.11
N VAL A 119 4.24 -25.50 -16.74
CA VAL A 119 4.23 -26.49 -17.84
C VAL A 119 3.87 -25.82 -19.16
N GLY A 120 4.73 -24.93 -19.65
CA GLY A 120 4.51 -24.24 -20.94
C GLY A 120 5.77 -23.86 -21.71
N ALA A 121 6.96 -24.24 -21.23
CA ALA A 121 8.22 -23.86 -21.87
C ALA A 121 9.20 -25.04 -21.93
N SER A 122 8.81 -26.14 -22.57
CA SER A 122 9.75 -27.04 -23.24
C SER A 122 9.03 -28.04 -24.13
N ALA A 123 9.59 -28.21 -25.33
CA ALA A 123 9.30 -29.24 -26.34
C ALA A 123 8.13 -28.99 -27.32
N MET A 124 8.33 -28.04 -28.24
CA MET A 124 7.92 -28.24 -29.63
C MET A 124 9.07 -27.86 -30.57
N ALA A 125 9.85 -28.86 -30.94
CA ALA A 125 10.63 -28.85 -32.19
C ALA A 125 11.02 -30.30 -32.55
N ARG A 126 10.12 -31.01 -33.25
CA ARG A 126 10.50 -32.11 -34.14
C ARG A 126 9.57 -32.08 -35.35
N PHE A 127 10.09 -31.54 -36.44
CA PHE A 127 9.53 -31.71 -37.78
C PHE A 127 9.85 -33.13 -38.29
N PRO A 128 8.98 -33.73 -39.13
CA PRO A 128 9.26 -35.01 -39.79
C PRO A 128 10.06 -34.78 -41.09
N ALA A 129 11.05 -35.63 -41.35
CA ALA A 129 11.63 -35.78 -42.68
C ALA A 129 10.96 -36.98 -43.37
N THR A 130 10.37 -36.67 -44.51
CA THR A 130 9.74 -37.52 -45.52
C THR A 130 10.71 -38.57 -46.07
N ASN A 131 10.18 -39.73 -46.46
CA ASN A 131 10.87 -40.72 -47.31
C ASN A 131 10.23 -40.71 -48.70
#